data_AF-A0A7D5K3F2-F1
#
_entry.id   AF-A0A7D5K3F2-F1
#
_cell.length_a   1.000
_cell.length_b   1.000
_cell.length_c   1.000
_cell.angle_alpha   90.00
_cell.angle_beta   90.00
_cell.angle_gamma   90.00
#
_symmetry.space_group_name_H-M   'P 1'
#
loop_
_entity.id
_entity.type
_entity.pdbx_description
1 polymer ?
#
loop_
_entity_poly.entity_id
_entity_poly.type
_entity_poly.pdbx_seq_one_letter_code
_entity_poly.pdbx_strand_id
1 'polypeptide(L)'
;MQHKDNYRRQAGQPLLTITQLCCATTLLFVSFNSHADIRGSVVRVLDGDTIEVLQEDNELTRVRLNGIDAPEKAQPFGQRSRQALTAMIAGKVVGVVSENGK
;
A
#
# COMPACT_ATOMS: atom_id res chain seq x y z
N MET A 1 -1.51 -62.20 -7.45
CA MET A 1 -1.37 -61.84 -6.01
C MET A 1 -0.67 -60.47 -5.81
N GLN A 2 -0.83 -59.47 -6.71
CA GLN A 2 -0.18 -58.15 -6.60
C GLN A 2 -1.15 -56.98 -6.30
N HIS A 3 -2.46 -57.24 -6.20
CA HIS A 3 -3.46 -56.18 -6.13
C HIS A 3 -3.73 -55.64 -4.71
N LYS A 4 -3.19 -56.29 -3.66
CA LYS A 4 -3.41 -55.92 -2.25
C LYS A 4 -2.28 -55.08 -1.64
N ASP A 5 -1.12 -55.05 -2.27
CA ASP A 5 0.07 -54.36 -1.72
C ASP A 5 0.04 -52.85 -1.97
N ASN A 6 -0.71 -52.40 -2.98
CA ASN A 6 -0.88 -50.97 -3.30
C ASN A 6 -1.67 -50.19 -2.24
N TYR A 7 -2.60 -50.84 -1.53
CA TYR A 7 -3.41 -50.19 -0.49
C TYR A 7 -2.60 -49.92 0.80
N ARG A 8 -1.57 -50.73 1.07
CA ARG A 8 -0.69 -50.57 2.24
C ARG A 8 0.28 -49.39 2.13
N ARG A 9 0.62 -48.96 0.90
CA ARG A 9 1.47 -47.77 0.68
C ARG A 9 0.72 -46.45 0.90
N GLN A 10 -0.61 -46.44 0.72
CA GLN A 10 -1.44 -45.23 0.80
C GLN A 10 -1.82 -44.84 2.24
N ALA A 11 -1.87 -45.79 3.18
CA ALA A 11 -2.30 -45.55 4.56
C ALA A 11 -1.28 -44.79 5.44
N GLY A 12 -0.01 -44.67 5.02
CA GLY A 12 1.08 -44.11 5.84
C GLY A 12 1.46 -42.66 5.54
N GLN A 13 0.85 -42.02 4.53
CA GLN A 13 1.23 -40.67 4.09
C GLN A 13 0.22 -39.53 4.36
N PRO A 14 -1.01 -39.73 4.92
CA PRO A 14 -1.99 -38.65 4.96
C PRO A 14 -1.55 -37.48 5.85
N LEU A 15 -0.77 -37.76 6.91
CA LEU A 15 -0.27 -36.73 7.81
C LEU A 15 0.70 -35.77 7.11
N LEU A 16 1.60 -36.29 6.26
CA LEU A 16 2.56 -35.47 5.50
C LEU A 16 1.85 -34.57 4.49
N THR A 17 0.86 -35.10 3.78
CA THR A 17 0.07 -34.34 2.80
C THR A 17 -0.77 -33.25 3.46
N ILE A 18 -1.36 -33.54 4.63
CA ILE A 18 -2.11 -32.56 5.42
C ILE A 18 -1.18 -31.45 5.92
N THR A 19 0.01 -31.80 6.44
CA THR A 19 1.00 -30.80 6.87
C THR A 19 1.47 -29.93 5.70
N GLN A 20 1.72 -30.51 4.52
CA GLN A 20 2.09 -29.75 3.32
C GLN A 20 0.97 -28.80 2.88
N LEU A 21 -0.29 -29.25 2.92
CA LEU A 21 -1.45 -28.43 2.59
C LEU A 21 -1.63 -27.27 3.59
N CYS A 22 -1.45 -27.54 4.89
CA CYS A 22 -1.47 -26.52 5.96
C CYS A 22 -0.33 -25.51 5.80
N CYS A 23 0.89 -25.95 5.51
CA CYS A 23 2.02 -25.04 5.26
C CYS A 23 1.77 -24.16 4.03
N ALA A 24 1.26 -24.75 2.93
CA ALA A 24 0.93 -24.01 1.72
C ALA A 24 -0.18 -22.98 1.95
N THR A 25 -1.22 -23.32 2.70
CA THR A 25 -2.27 -22.37 3.08
C THR A 25 -1.75 -21.27 4.01
N THR A 26 -0.87 -21.61 4.96
CA THR A 26 -0.26 -20.61 5.86
C THR A 26 0.61 -19.61 5.07
N LEU A 27 1.40 -20.08 4.09
CA LEU A 27 2.21 -19.23 3.20
C LEU A 27 1.36 -18.31 2.32
N LEU A 28 0.21 -18.78 1.85
CA LEU A 28 -0.75 -17.98 1.07
C LEU A 28 -1.32 -16.82 1.91
N PHE A 29 -1.68 -17.05 3.17
CA PHE A 29 -2.25 -16.01 4.04
C PHE A 29 -1.28 -14.88 4.39
N VAL A 30 0.04 -15.17 4.48
CA VAL A 30 1.05 -14.15 4.81
C VAL A 30 1.24 -13.13 3.68
N SER A 31 0.94 -13.51 2.43
CA SER A 31 1.21 -12.67 1.24
C SER A 31 0.28 -11.46 1.06
N PHE A 32 -0.81 -11.35 1.84
CA PHE A 32 -1.83 -10.31 1.66
C PHE A 32 -1.58 -9.00 2.41
N ASN A 33 -0.49 -8.88 3.18
CA ASN A 33 -0.21 -7.67 3.96
C ASN A 33 0.81 -6.76 3.25
N SER A 34 0.53 -6.35 2.01
CA SER A 34 1.29 -5.28 1.35
C SER A 34 0.60 -3.94 1.59
N HIS A 35 1.07 -3.19 2.58
CA HIS A 35 0.75 -1.77 2.73
C HIS A 35 1.94 -0.98 2.17
N ALA A 36 1.70 -0.16 1.16
CA ALA A 36 2.72 0.66 0.52
C ALA A 36 2.62 2.09 1.04
N ASP A 37 3.30 2.37 2.16
CA ASP A 37 3.59 3.74 2.57
C ASP A 37 4.54 4.36 1.54
N ILE A 38 4.19 5.55 1.06
CA ILE A 38 4.99 6.26 0.06
C ILE A 38 5.93 7.22 0.79
N ARG A 39 7.21 7.22 0.41
CA ARG A 39 8.18 8.20 0.90
C ARG A 39 8.83 8.93 -0.26
N GLY A 40 8.86 10.25 -0.21
CA GLY A 40 9.44 11.02 -1.29
C GLY A 40 9.49 12.53 -1.03
N SER A 41 10.07 13.25 -1.98
CA SER A 41 10.23 14.70 -1.92
C SER A 41 9.00 15.40 -2.46
N VAL A 42 8.48 16.40 -1.74
CA VAL A 42 7.39 17.25 -2.27
C VAL A 42 7.95 18.16 -3.36
N VAL A 43 7.57 17.91 -4.61
CA VAL A 43 8.04 18.67 -5.77
C VAL A 43 7.04 19.74 -6.22
N ARG A 44 5.74 19.54 -5.97
CA ARG A 44 4.69 20.51 -6.29
C ARG A 44 3.58 20.52 -5.24
N VAL A 45 3.00 21.70 -5.01
CA VAL A 45 1.75 21.90 -4.26
C VAL A 45 0.73 22.46 -5.24
N LEU A 46 -0.32 21.68 -5.50
CA LEU A 46 -1.35 21.99 -6.49
C LEU A 46 -2.38 22.93 -5.90
N ASP A 47 -2.97 22.53 -4.77
CA ASP A 47 -4.00 23.27 -4.02
C ASP A 47 -3.75 23.13 -2.51
N GLY A 48 -4.68 23.57 -1.66
CA GLY A 48 -4.49 23.56 -0.20
C GLY A 48 -4.56 22.18 0.47
N ASP A 49 -4.88 21.12 -0.28
CA ASP A 49 -5.01 19.74 0.18
C ASP A 49 -4.32 18.73 -0.77
N THR A 50 -3.72 19.19 -1.88
CA THR A 50 -3.25 18.31 -2.94
C THR A 50 -1.79 18.63 -3.32
N ILE A 51 -0.94 17.60 -3.32
CA ILE A 51 0.50 17.69 -3.55
C ILE A 51 0.98 16.66 -4.57
N GLU A 52 2.20 16.84 -5.07
CA GLU A 52 2.91 15.80 -5.80
C GLU A 52 4.24 15.47 -5.13
N VAL A 53 4.47 14.18 -4.99
CA VAL A 53 5.61 13.58 -4.31
C VAL A 53 6.43 12.80 -5.33
N LEU A 54 7.73 13.08 -5.40
CA LEU A 54 8.71 12.34 -6.19
C LEU A 54 9.37 11.28 -5.30
N GLN A 55 9.17 10.01 -5.65
CA GLN A 55 9.76 8.86 -4.99
C GLN A 55 11.20 8.58 -5.46
N GLU A 56 11.90 7.70 -4.76
CA GLU A 56 13.30 7.35 -5.06
C GLU A 56 13.47 6.66 -6.42
N ASP A 57 12.45 5.93 -6.88
CA ASP A 57 12.39 5.29 -8.19
C ASP A 57 12.00 6.25 -9.33
N ASN A 58 11.93 7.56 -9.05
CA ASN A 58 11.45 8.62 -9.92
C ASN A 58 9.96 8.53 -10.28
N GLU A 59 9.15 7.78 -9.52
CA GLU A 59 7.70 7.83 -9.65
C GLU A 59 7.16 9.15 -9.08
N LEU A 60 6.30 9.81 -9.84
CA LEU A 60 5.55 10.99 -9.39
C LEU A 60 4.14 10.57 -8.97
N THR A 61 3.86 10.69 -7.67
CA THR A 61 2.55 10.36 -7.10
C THR A 61 1.83 11.64 -6.71
N ARG A 62 0.60 11.80 -7.20
CA ARG A 62 -0.31 12.85 -6.72
C ARG A 62 -1.03 12.36 -5.46
N VAL A 63 -0.97 13.16 -4.41
CA VAL A 63 -1.54 12.82 -3.09
C VAL A 63 -2.53 13.90 -2.69
N ARG A 64 -3.73 13.49 -2.29
CA ARG A 64 -4.76 14.35 -1.70
C ARG A 64 -4.90 14.02 -0.23
N LEU A 65 -4.86 15.03 0.63
CA LEU A 65 -4.98 14.88 2.08
C LEU A 65 -6.40 14.40 2.43
N ASN A 66 -6.49 13.33 3.21
CA ASN A 66 -7.78 12.78 3.62
C ASN A 66 -8.50 13.76 4.57
N GLY A 67 -9.82 13.89 4.41
CA GLY A 67 -10.67 14.71 5.29
C GLY A 67 -10.50 16.23 5.16
N ILE A 68 -9.69 16.72 4.23
CA ILE A 68 -9.52 18.14 3.94
C ILE A 68 -10.03 18.41 2.52
N ASP A 69 -10.83 19.47 2.36
CA ASP A 69 -11.25 19.98 1.06
C ASP A 69 -10.85 21.46 0.99
N ALA A 70 -9.88 21.77 0.13
CA ALA A 70 -9.36 23.12 -0.02
C ALA A 70 -9.95 23.81 -1.25
N PRO A 71 -10.08 25.15 -1.26
CA PRO A 71 -10.48 25.84 -2.47
C PRO A 71 -9.46 25.61 -3.59
N GLU A 72 -9.96 25.26 -4.76
CA GLU A 72 -9.18 25.11 -5.98
C GLU A 72 -8.52 26.43 -6.37
N LYS A 73 -7.42 26.39 -7.13
CA LYS A 73 -6.67 27.58 -7.58
C LYS A 73 -7.50 28.76 -8.10
N ALA A 74 -8.60 28.49 -8.82
CA ALA A 74 -9.46 29.52 -9.41
C ALA A 74 -10.57 30.04 -8.48
N GLN A 75 -10.79 29.39 -7.34
CA GLN A 75 -11.80 29.77 -6.37
C GLN A 75 -11.28 30.90 -5.45
N PRO A 76 -12.19 31.66 -4.81
CA PRO A 76 -11.81 32.58 -3.76
C PRO A 76 -10.91 31.90 -2.72
N PHE A 77 -9.82 32.56 -2.36
CA PHE A 77 -8.81 32.07 -1.40
C PHE A 77 -7.96 30.86 -1.84
N GLY A 78 -8.16 30.29 -3.03
CA GLY A 78 -7.37 29.13 -3.50
C GLY A 78 -5.86 29.38 -3.52
N GLN A 79 -5.42 30.56 -3.98
CA GLN A 79 -4.00 30.92 -3.92
C GLN A 79 -3.46 31.03 -2.49
N ARG A 80 -4.22 31.58 -1.55
CA ARG A 80 -3.79 31.70 -0.15
C ARG A 80 -3.70 30.32 0.50
N SER A 81 -4.67 29.45 0.24
CA SER A 81 -4.69 28.07 0.73
C SER A 81 -3.46 27.28 0.25
N ARG A 82 -3.19 27.33 -1.06
CA ARG A 82 -1.99 26.71 -1.67
C ARG A 82 -0.68 27.25 -1.08
N GLN A 83 -0.58 28.57 -0.89
CA GLN A 83 0.61 29.21 -0.31
C GLN A 83 0.86 28.78 1.13
N ALA A 84 -0.20 28.66 1.95
CA ALA A 84 -0.09 28.18 3.32
C ALA A 84 0.47 26.75 3.36
N LEU A 85 -0.06 25.84 2.54
CA LEU A 85 0.47 24.47 2.46
C LEU A 85 1.91 24.48 1.97
N THR A 86 2.22 25.24 0.91
CA THR A 86 3.58 25.37 0.36
C THR A 86 4.59 25.80 1.42
N ALA A 87 4.26 26.82 2.22
CA ALA A 87 5.14 27.31 3.29
C ALA A 87 5.43 26.24 4.36
N MET A 88 4.52 25.29 4.57
CA MET A 88 4.70 24.20 5.52
C MET A 88 5.55 23.05 4.98
N ILE A 89 5.52 22.74 3.69
CA ILE A 89 6.05 21.46 3.17
C ILE A 89 7.02 21.56 1.99
N ALA A 90 7.22 22.73 1.38
CA ALA A 90 8.06 22.85 0.19
C ALA A 90 9.49 22.31 0.43
N GLY A 91 9.94 21.43 -0.47
CA GLY A 91 11.28 20.82 -0.42
C GLY A 91 11.49 19.80 0.70
N LYS A 92 10.45 19.45 1.47
CA LYS A 92 10.55 18.41 2.51
C LYS A 92 10.40 17.02 1.90
N VAL A 93 11.10 16.06 2.50
CA VAL A 93 10.84 14.63 2.32
C VAL A 93 9.71 14.25 3.27
N VAL A 94 8.64 13.67 2.74
CA VAL A 94 7.43 13.30 3.47
C VAL A 94 7.19 11.80 3.38
N GLY A 95 6.58 11.24 4.43
CA GLY A 95 5.94 9.93 4.40
C GLY A 95 4.44 10.12 4.23
N VAL A 96 3.85 9.43 3.26
CA VAL A 96 2.42 9.43 2.95
C VAL A 96 1.87 8.07 3.35
N VAL A 97 0.97 8.10 4.32
CA VAL A 97 0.31 6.92 4.85
C VAL A 97 -1.13 6.88 4.35
N SER A 98 -1.57 5.73 3.84
CA SER A 98 -2.98 5.51 3.50
C SER A 98 -3.71 5.00 4.75
N GLU A 99 -4.79 5.66 5.12
CA GLU A 99 -5.66 5.21 6.22
C GLU A 99 -6.51 4.02 5.75
N ASN A 100 -5.96 2.80 5.87
CA ASN A 100 -6.75 1.57 5.77
C ASN A 100 -7.43 1.32 7.12
N GLY A 101 -8.68 1.79 7.24
CA GLY A 101 -9.40 1.80 8.51
C GLY A 101 -10.90 1.61 8.41
N LYS A 102 -11.41 0.90 7.39
CA LYS A 102 -12.67 0.13 7.45
C LYS A 102 -12.57 -1.11 6.58
#